data_AF-A3JVW1-F1
#
_entry.id   AF-A3JVW1-F1
#
_cell.length_a   1.000
_cell.length_b   1.000
_cell.length_c   1.000
_cell.angle_alpha   90.00
_cell.angle_beta   90.00
_cell.angle_gamma   90.00
#
_symmetry.space_group_name_H-M   'P 1'
#
loop_
_entity.id
_entity.type
_entity.pdbx_description
1 polymer ?
#
loop_
_entity_poly.entity_id
_entity_poly.type
_entity_poly.pdbx_seq_one_letter_code
_entity_poly.pdbx_strand_id
1 'polypeptide(L)'
;MPNFDTGHIFLTTLAPIKNGGFTNKAGIRVSYRQQVRIILSMLPTALQSPATQQMDYNSPFARNTRNHLCRMFVIDDVVYNGRPKVVPVIGNDPLTTTHVDSLGNAYLMFNADIDAVTEDGEALHQTRTPAQQDAARDSYARKLWETMQGELEEIYSNCVGFDGVDTADKFAAYIAKCQVKTTMPFNDYWLPGEAKLHQLPVGRITKMIKWPLYAAIFGLIAFIAKCLLGWLSILPKLEGWLSYICPGWIFIVGLILTILAVIYAYKLALSNGEKPMSAGKYGDLPSVLKSLYLQQNFADFAVDAQGKTDKQLHTAFGKFLANHKPEQKMSPTQHPGVISIKAKGGIVKETGK
;
A
#
# COMPACT_ATOMS: atom_id res chain seq x y z
N MET A 1 -1.69 6.48 -7.35
CA MET A 1 -1.63 6.20 -5.89
C MET A 1 -0.22 5.81 -5.50
N PRO A 2 0.32 6.40 -4.43
CA PRO A 2 1.70 6.18 -3.99
C PRO A 2 1.88 4.84 -3.25
N ASN A 3 3.11 4.31 -3.24
CA ASN A 3 3.54 3.13 -2.45
C ASN A 3 3.53 3.40 -0.92
N PHE A 4 2.88 4.48 -0.50
CA PHE A 4 2.91 5.00 0.84
C PHE A 4 1.51 5.48 1.19
N ASP A 5 0.92 4.90 2.22
CA ASP A 5 -0.34 5.33 2.79
C ASP A 5 -0.30 5.06 4.29
N THR A 6 -1.09 5.79 5.07
CA THR A 6 -1.29 5.52 6.50
C THR A 6 -0.03 5.47 7.37
N GLY A 7 1.07 6.03 6.89
CA GLY A 7 2.39 5.96 7.55
C GLY A 7 3.15 4.66 7.30
N HIS A 8 2.68 3.82 6.38
CA HIS A 8 3.29 2.56 5.96
C HIS A 8 3.76 2.64 4.51
N ILE A 9 4.74 1.80 4.16
CA ILE A 9 5.16 1.57 2.77
C ILE A 9 4.67 0.19 2.34
N PHE A 10 4.02 0.11 1.19
CA PHE A 10 3.64 -1.14 0.53
C PHE A 10 4.74 -1.49 -0.46
N LEU A 11 5.77 -2.16 0.04
CA LEU A 11 6.94 -2.51 -0.75
C LEU A 11 6.60 -3.73 -1.60
N THR A 12 6.44 -3.52 -2.91
CA THR A 12 6.41 -4.61 -3.89
C THR A 12 7.67 -4.56 -4.74
N THR A 13 8.35 -5.69 -4.84
CA THR A 13 9.50 -5.86 -5.72
C THR A 13 9.29 -7.02 -6.68
N LEU A 14 9.82 -6.88 -7.89
CA LEU A 14 9.90 -7.94 -8.89
C LEU A 14 11.37 -8.12 -9.28
N ALA A 15 11.98 -9.19 -8.78
CA ALA A 15 13.33 -9.58 -9.12
C ALA A 15 13.30 -10.67 -10.20
N PRO A 16 13.79 -10.41 -11.43
CA PRO A 16 13.81 -11.42 -12.48
C PRO A 16 14.73 -12.58 -12.08
N ILE A 17 14.22 -13.81 -12.16
CA ILE A 17 14.97 -15.03 -11.88
C ILE A 17 15.82 -15.37 -13.11
N LYS A 18 17.07 -15.78 -12.88
CA LYS A 18 17.99 -16.22 -13.93
C LYS A 18 17.37 -17.36 -14.75
N ASN A 19 17.51 -17.31 -16.07
CA ASN A 19 17.09 -18.41 -16.93
C ASN A 19 18.11 -19.55 -16.91
N GLY A 20 17.67 -20.77 -17.24
CA GLY A 20 18.52 -21.96 -17.27
C GLY A 20 18.64 -22.64 -15.90
N GLY A 21 19.79 -23.29 -15.66
CA GLY A 21 20.02 -24.05 -14.45
C GLY A 21 21.49 -24.27 -14.14
N PHE A 22 21.75 -24.72 -12.93
CA PHE A 22 23.07 -24.94 -12.38
C PHE A 22 23.09 -26.26 -11.61
N THR A 23 24.30 -26.74 -11.29
CA THR A 23 24.47 -27.88 -10.40
C THR A 23 24.54 -27.36 -8.97
N ASN A 24 23.58 -27.75 -8.13
CA ASN A 24 23.54 -27.29 -6.74
C ASN A 24 24.62 -27.99 -5.88
N LYS A 25 24.72 -27.59 -4.60
CA LYS A 25 25.68 -28.17 -3.64
C LYS A 25 25.53 -29.69 -3.45
N ALA A 26 24.36 -30.26 -3.77
CA ALA A 26 24.09 -31.70 -3.71
C ALA A 26 24.46 -32.44 -5.00
N GLY A 27 25.09 -31.77 -5.99
CA GLY A 27 25.43 -32.37 -7.27
C GLY A 27 24.25 -32.54 -8.22
N ILE A 28 23.07 -31.99 -7.89
CA ILE A 28 21.84 -32.13 -8.68
C ILE A 28 21.69 -30.93 -9.61
N ARG A 29 21.45 -31.21 -10.90
CA ARG A 29 21.14 -30.15 -11.86
C ARG A 29 19.71 -29.66 -11.66
N VAL A 30 19.57 -28.37 -11.37
CA VAL A 30 18.29 -27.71 -11.06
C VAL A 30 18.19 -26.38 -11.78
N SER A 31 16.97 -25.97 -12.16
CA SER A 31 16.76 -24.62 -12.69
C SER A 31 16.80 -23.59 -11.55
N TYR A 32 17.27 -22.36 -11.82
CA TYR A 32 17.25 -21.28 -10.82
C TYR A 32 15.85 -21.05 -10.24
N ARG A 33 14.83 -21.11 -11.11
CA ARG A 33 13.42 -21.06 -10.72
C ARG A 33 13.02 -22.16 -9.73
N GLN A 34 13.37 -23.41 -10.02
CA GLN A 34 13.06 -24.53 -9.13
C GLN A 34 13.85 -24.41 -7.81
N GLN A 35 15.09 -23.93 -7.87
CA GLN A 35 15.88 -23.69 -6.66
C GLN A 35 15.22 -22.66 -5.75
N VAL A 36 14.77 -21.52 -6.28
CA VAL A 36 14.06 -20.51 -5.49
C VAL A 36 12.83 -21.12 -4.81
N ARG A 37 12.03 -21.93 -5.52
CA ARG A 37 10.86 -22.61 -4.94
C ARG A 37 11.23 -23.55 -3.80
N ILE A 38 12.30 -24.33 -3.97
CA ILE A 38 12.81 -25.23 -2.94
C ILE A 38 13.20 -24.41 -1.71
N ILE A 39 13.98 -23.35 -1.89
CA ILE A 39 14.41 -22.46 -0.79
C ILE A 39 13.19 -21.87 -0.07
N LEU A 40 12.27 -21.25 -0.80
CA LEU A 40 11.05 -20.66 -0.22
C LEU A 40 10.19 -21.70 0.51
N SER A 41 10.12 -22.94 0.03
CA SER A 41 9.37 -24.02 0.70
C SER A 41 10.03 -24.53 1.98
N MET A 42 11.34 -24.34 2.13
CA MET A 42 12.11 -24.74 3.31
C MET A 42 12.20 -23.64 4.36
N LEU A 43 11.84 -22.40 4.02
CA LEU A 43 11.83 -21.31 5.00
C LEU A 43 10.85 -21.63 6.13
N PRO A 44 11.26 -21.48 7.41
CA PRO A 44 10.35 -21.68 8.51
C PRO A 44 9.21 -20.65 8.45
N THR A 45 8.01 -21.11 8.77
CA THR A 45 6.83 -20.25 8.84
C THR A 45 6.69 -19.67 10.25
N ALA A 46 5.78 -18.71 10.43
CA ALA A 46 5.52 -18.14 11.74
C ALA A 46 4.97 -19.21 12.71
N LEU A 47 5.28 -19.08 14.00
CA LEU A 47 4.84 -19.96 15.10
C LEU A 47 3.38 -19.69 15.49
N GLN A 48 2.49 -19.72 14.49
CA GLN A 48 1.08 -19.34 14.57
C GLN A 48 0.11 -20.52 14.48
N SER A 49 0.58 -21.76 14.52
CA SER A 49 -0.31 -22.92 14.55
C SER A 49 0.20 -23.94 15.56
N PRO A 50 -0.66 -24.83 16.09
CA PRO A 50 -0.19 -25.93 16.92
C PRO A 50 0.93 -26.76 16.26
N ALA A 51 0.91 -26.89 14.92
CA ALA A 51 1.92 -27.59 14.16
C ALA A 51 3.28 -26.86 14.12
N THR A 52 3.29 -25.53 14.21
CA THR A 52 4.52 -24.72 14.13
C THR A 52 5.02 -24.26 15.49
N GLN A 53 4.15 -24.11 16.50
CA GLN A 53 4.50 -23.58 17.84
C GLN A 53 5.61 -24.35 18.57
N GLN A 54 5.78 -25.64 18.28
CA GLN A 54 6.81 -26.49 18.88
C GLN A 54 8.13 -26.50 18.11
N MET A 55 8.19 -25.84 16.95
CA MET A 55 9.42 -25.72 16.17
C MET A 55 10.40 -24.78 16.87
N ASP A 56 11.69 -25.12 16.82
CA ASP A 56 12.75 -24.27 17.37
C ASP A 56 13.07 -23.04 16.48
N TYR A 57 12.52 -22.99 15.27
CA TYR A 57 12.78 -21.94 14.29
C TYR A 57 11.50 -21.19 13.95
N ASN A 58 11.54 -19.86 14.10
CA ASN A 58 10.48 -18.95 13.65
C ASN A 58 10.83 -18.39 12.26
N SER A 59 9.83 -17.82 11.57
CA SER A 59 10.03 -17.09 10.32
C SER A 59 11.14 -16.04 10.47
N PRO A 60 12.11 -15.95 9.53
CA PRO A 60 13.17 -14.96 9.59
C PRO A 60 12.61 -13.52 9.59
N PHE A 61 11.47 -13.31 8.92
CA PHE A 61 10.79 -12.01 8.87
C PHE A 61 10.27 -11.54 10.23
N ALA A 62 10.06 -12.46 11.18
CA ALA A 62 9.64 -12.13 12.55
C ALA A 62 10.76 -11.50 13.39
N ARG A 63 12.01 -11.50 12.92
CA ARG A 63 13.15 -10.83 13.57
C ARG A 63 13.12 -9.30 13.39
N ASN A 64 12.29 -8.80 12.47
CA ASN A 64 12.16 -7.38 12.18
C ASN A 64 10.78 -6.88 12.64
N THR A 65 10.78 -5.92 13.57
CA THR A 65 9.56 -5.35 14.18
C THR A 65 8.88 -4.29 13.34
N ARG A 66 9.25 -4.14 12.06
CA ARG A 66 8.56 -3.26 11.11
C ARG A 66 7.66 -4.04 10.14
N ASN A 67 7.72 -5.37 10.14
CA ASN A 67 6.98 -6.24 9.22
C ASN A 67 5.57 -6.55 9.73
N HIS A 68 4.56 -5.88 9.18
CA HIS A 68 3.16 -6.26 9.44
C HIS A 68 2.77 -7.52 8.70
N LEU A 69 3.13 -7.55 7.42
CA LEU A 69 2.89 -8.67 6.53
C LEU A 69 4.04 -8.77 5.53
N CYS A 70 4.54 -9.97 5.30
CA CYS A 70 5.55 -10.26 4.30
C CYS A 70 5.16 -11.50 3.51
N ARG A 71 5.36 -11.48 2.19
CA ARG A 71 5.17 -12.62 1.30
C ARG A 71 6.25 -12.65 0.24
N MET A 72 6.81 -13.83 0.01
CA MET A 72 7.70 -14.13 -1.12
C MET A 72 7.14 -15.29 -1.91
N PHE A 73 7.05 -15.14 -3.23
CA PHE A 73 6.60 -16.22 -4.11
C PHE A 73 7.13 -16.01 -5.53
N VAL A 74 7.08 -17.08 -6.33
CA VAL A 74 7.51 -17.06 -7.73
C VAL A 74 6.31 -16.84 -8.64
N ILE A 75 6.41 -15.83 -9.50
CA ILE A 75 5.53 -15.62 -10.65
C ILE A 75 6.19 -16.27 -11.85
N ASP A 76 5.62 -17.36 -12.35
CA ASP A 76 6.13 -18.02 -13.56
C ASP A 76 5.83 -17.20 -14.81
N ASP A 77 4.59 -16.74 -14.91
CA ASP A 77 4.06 -16.04 -16.06
C ASP A 77 2.83 -15.23 -15.63
N VAL A 78 2.44 -14.24 -16.43
CA VAL A 78 1.16 -13.52 -16.29
C VAL A 78 0.31 -13.79 -17.51
N VAL A 79 -0.37 -14.93 -17.50
CA VAL A 79 -1.30 -15.27 -18.58
C VAL A 79 -2.52 -14.35 -18.47
N TYR A 80 -2.54 -13.27 -19.25
CA TYR A 80 -3.69 -12.37 -19.32
C TYR A 80 -4.79 -13.02 -20.15
N ASN A 81 -5.92 -13.34 -19.51
CA ASN A 81 -7.08 -13.95 -20.20
C ASN A 81 -8.01 -12.91 -20.85
N GLY A 82 -7.60 -11.64 -20.94
CA GLY A 82 -8.39 -10.61 -21.59
C GLY A 82 -8.10 -10.56 -23.09
N ARG A 83 -9.15 -10.56 -23.90
CA ARG A 83 -9.04 -10.27 -25.33
C ARG A 83 -8.85 -8.76 -25.51
N PRO A 84 -8.06 -8.29 -26.50
CA PRO A 84 -8.09 -6.89 -26.88
C PRO A 84 -9.54 -6.45 -27.13
N LYS A 85 -9.89 -5.19 -26.83
CA LYS A 85 -11.26 -4.67 -26.94
C LYS A 85 -11.82 -4.96 -28.34
N VAL A 86 -12.67 -5.98 -28.44
CA VAL A 86 -13.38 -6.32 -29.67
C VAL A 86 -14.55 -5.34 -29.77
N VAL A 87 -14.45 -4.35 -30.64
CA VAL A 87 -15.59 -3.48 -30.97
C VAL A 87 -16.39 -4.24 -32.04
N PRO A 88 -17.61 -4.72 -31.76
CA PRO A 88 -18.35 -5.59 -32.70
C PRO A 88 -18.63 -4.94 -34.06
N VAL A 89 -18.57 -3.61 -34.13
CA VAL A 89 -18.81 -2.82 -35.33
C VAL A 89 -17.66 -2.88 -36.35
N ILE A 90 -16.46 -3.37 -35.96
CA ILE A 90 -15.23 -3.35 -36.80
C ILE A 90 -14.75 -4.78 -37.17
N GLY A 91 -15.67 -5.73 -37.38
CA GLY A 91 -15.37 -6.96 -38.13
C GLY A 91 -14.37 -7.96 -37.53
N ASN A 92 -14.03 -7.84 -36.25
CA ASN A 92 -13.13 -8.80 -35.61
C ASN A 92 -13.90 -10.04 -35.13
N ASP A 93 -13.56 -11.22 -35.67
CA ASP A 93 -14.15 -12.50 -35.31
C ASP A 93 -13.71 -12.94 -33.90
N PRO A 94 -14.63 -13.07 -32.93
CA PRO A 94 -14.32 -13.55 -31.59
C PRO A 94 -13.85 -15.01 -31.54
N LEU A 95 -13.89 -15.78 -32.62
CA LEU A 95 -13.32 -17.13 -32.68
C LEU A 95 -11.83 -17.16 -33.03
N THR A 96 -11.25 -16.03 -33.48
CA THR A 96 -9.82 -15.96 -33.80
C THR A 96 -9.00 -15.81 -32.52
N THR A 97 -8.05 -16.72 -32.28
CA THR A 97 -7.13 -16.63 -31.14
C THR A 97 -6.16 -15.47 -31.33
N THR A 98 -5.96 -14.68 -30.27
CA THR A 98 -4.98 -13.59 -30.24
C THR A 98 -3.71 -14.07 -29.55
N HIS A 99 -2.57 -13.45 -29.88
CA HIS A 99 -1.31 -13.72 -29.20
C HIS A 99 -1.47 -13.49 -27.70
N VAL A 100 -1.04 -14.48 -26.89
CA VAL A 100 -1.01 -14.37 -25.45
C VAL A 100 0.39 -13.91 -25.06
N ASP A 101 0.48 -12.73 -24.46
CA ASP A 101 1.75 -12.23 -23.96
C ASP A 101 2.23 -13.09 -22.79
N SER A 102 3.54 -13.32 -22.74
CA SER A 102 4.21 -14.07 -21.66
C SER A 102 5.40 -13.27 -21.12
N LEU A 103 5.80 -13.56 -19.89
CA LEU A 103 6.98 -12.98 -19.28
C LEU A 103 8.26 -13.60 -19.87
N GLY A 104 9.25 -12.77 -20.19
CA GLY A 104 10.57 -13.25 -20.65
C GLY A 104 11.39 -13.99 -19.57
N ASN A 105 11.03 -13.80 -18.29
CA ASN A 105 11.63 -14.45 -17.14
C ASN A 105 10.54 -14.76 -16.11
N ALA A 106 10.72 -15.81 -15.31
CA ALA A 106 10.00 -15.90 -14.04
C ALA A 106 10.50 -14.82 -13.08
N TYR A 107 9.66 -14.34 -12.19
CA TYR A 107 10.00 -13.29 -11.21
C TYR A 107 9.84 -13.80 -9.79
N LEU A 108 10.80 -13.48 -8.94
CA LEU A 108 10.60 -13.52 -7.50
C LEU A 108 9.86 -12.24 -7.11
N MET A 109 8.62 -12.40 -6.63
CA MET A 109 7.86 -11.32 -6.04
C MET A 109 8.08 -11.30 -4.54
N PHE A 110 8.50 -10.16 -4.01
CA PHE A 110 8.54 -9.90 -2.58
C PHE A 110 7.63 -8.71 -2.28
N ASN A 111 6.65 -8.96 -1.41
CA ASN A 111 5.71 -7.96 -0.90
C ASN A 111 5.91 -7.83 0.61
N ALA A 112 6.06 -6.60 1.08
CA ALA A 112 6.11 -6.30 2.50
C ALA A 112 5.35 -5.01 2.81
N ASP A 113 4.51 -5.10 3.83
CA ASP A 113 3.81 -3.98 4.43
C ASP A 113 4.62 -3.55 5.66
N ILE A 114 5.24 -2.38 5.56
CA ILE A 114 6.26 -1.95 6.52
C ILE A 114 5.91 -0.61 7.14
N ASP A 115 6.26 -0.44 8.42
CA ASP A 115 6.27 0.87 9.04
C ASP A 115 7.26 1.79 8.30
N ALA A 116 6.79 2.95 7.82
CA ALA A 116 7.62 3.91 7.10
C ALA A 116 8.46 4.74 8.07
N VAL A 117 9.37 4.07 8.76
CA VAL A 117 10.26 4.63 9.80
C VAL A 117 11.71 4.24 9.55
N THR A 118 12.63 5.04 10.07
CA THR A 118 14.07 4.78 9.93
C THR A 118 14.63 4.03 11.14
N GLU A 119 14.06 4.25 12.33
CA GLU A 119 14.43 3.58 13.57
C GLU A 119 13.24 2.84 14.18
N ASP A 120 13.52 1.75 14.88
CA ASP A 120 12.48 0.92 15.51
C ASP A 120 11.82 1.71 16.65
N GLY A 121 10.48 1.82 16.60
CA GLY A 121 9.70 2.50 17.63
C GLY A 121 9.45 3.99 17.38
N GLU A 122 9.96 4.57 16.30
CA GLU A 122 9.54 5.91 15.84
C GLU A 122 8.01 5.99 15.65
N ALA A 123 7.48 7.21 15.68
CA ALA A 123 6.07 7.44 15.36
C ALA A 123 5.84 7.40 13.85
N LEU A 124 4.66 6.92 13.44
CA LEU A 124 4.25 6.99 12.03
C LEU A 124 3.95 8.44 11.64
N HIS A 125 4.32 8.80 10.42
CA HIS A 125 4.09 10.13 9.87
C HIS A 125 3.05 10.07 8.75
N GLN A 126 2.12 11.02 8.73
CA GLN A 126 1.09 11.10 7.68
C GLN A 126 1.69 11.46 6.31
N THR A 127 2.68 12.33 6.28
CA THR A 127 3.28 12.82 5.04
C THR A 127 4.79 12.60 5.06
N ARG A 128 5.31 12.10 3.95
CA ARG A 128 6.74 11.98 3.69
C ARG A 128 7.02 12.40 2.25
N THR A 129 8.12 13.11 2.03
CA THR A 129 8.61 13.39 0.67
C THR A 129 9.06 12.08 0.01
N PRO A 130 9.13 12.00 -1.33
CA PRO A 130 9.64 10.80 -2.01
C PRO A 130 11.01 10.33 -1.47
N ALA A 131 11.94 11.26 -1.24
CA ALA A 131 13.25 10.95 -0.67
C ALA A 131 13.18 10.38 0.76
N GLN A 132 12.23 10.85 1.58
CA GLN A 132 12.01 10.28 2.92
C GLN A 132 11.38 8.89 2.87
N GLN A 133 10.53 8.61 1.87
CA GLN A 133 9.98 7.27 1.64
C GLN A 133 11.08 6.30 1.18
N ASP A 134 11.94 6.75 0.26
CA ASP A 134 13.10 5.99 -0.20
C ASP A 134 14.05 5.67 0.97
N ALA A 135 14.33 6.65 1.83
CA ALA A 135 15.17 6.45 3.01
C ALA A 135 14.57 5.43 4.00
N ALA A 136 13.25 5.45 4.21
CA ALA A 136 12.56 4.48 5.06
C ALA A 136 12.61 3.06 4.45
N ARG A 137 12.37 2.92 3.14
CA ARG A 137 12.54 1.65 2.41
C ARG A 137 13.97 1.13 2.56
N ASP A 138 14.96 1.98 2.34
CA ASP A 138 16.37 1.57 2.37
C ASP A 138 16.82 1.19 3.78
N SER A 139 16.36 1.92 4.81
CA SER A 139 16.56 1.53 6.21
C SER A 139 15.94 0.16 6.50
N TYR A 140 14.72 -0.08 6.04
CA TYR A 140 14.07 -1.39 6.17
C TYR A 140 14.86 -2.50 5.47
N ALA A 141 15.31 -2.29 4.23
CA ALA A 141 16.07 -3.28 3.48
C ALA A 141 17.41 -3.61 4.16
N ARG A 142 18.11 -2.61 4.71
CA ARG A 142 19.31 -2.84 5.54
C ARG A 142 19.01 -3.67 6.77
N LYS A 143 17.93 -3.36 7.49
CA LYS A 143 17.50 -4.13 8.66
C LYS A 143 17.16 -5.58 8.30
N LEU A 144 16.55 -5.79 7.14
CA LEU A 144 16.27 -7.13 6.61
C LEU A 144 17.58 -7.88 6.33
N TRP A 145 18.56 -7.22 5.71
CA TRP A 145 19.89 -7.80 5.52
C TRP A 145 20.54 -8.19 6.84
N GLU A 146 20.60 -7.26 7.81
CA GLU A 146 21.19 -7.51 9.13
C GLU A 146 20.56 -8.70 9.88
N THR A 147 19.28 -8.97 9.65
CA THR A 147 18.52 -9.98 10.40
C THR A 147 18.39 -11.32 9.69
N MET A 148 18.56 -11.36 8.37
CA MET A 148 18.39 -12.59 7.57
C MET A 148 19.26 -12.65 6.30
N GLN A 149 20.48 -12.10 6.34
CA GLN A 149 21.42 -12.08 5.22
C GLN A 149 21.57 -13.46 4.55
N GLY A 150 21.80 -14.52 5.33
CA GLY A 150 22.03 -15.86 4.78
C GLY A 150 20.84 -16.35 3.96
N GLU A 151 19.62 -16.18 4.48
CA GLU A 151 18.40 -16.54 3.75
C GLU A 151 18.22 -15.68 2.49
N LEU A 152 18.51 -14.37 2.56
CA LEU A 152 18.42 -13.47 1.40
C LEU A 152 19.42 -13.82 0.30
N GLU A 153 20.66 -14.13 0.66
CA GLU A 153 21.70 -14.53 -0.30
C GLU A 153 21.32 -15.84 -1.00
N GLU A 154 20.81 -16.82 -0.27
CA GLU A 154 20.34 -18.07 -0.85
C GLU A 154 19.21 -17.83 -1.86
N ILE A 155 18.26 -16.95 -1.55
CA ILE A 155 17.13 -16.63 -2.43
C ILE A 155 17.59 -15.82 -3.65
N TYR A 156 18.19 -14.65 -3.41
CA TYR A 156 18.42 -13.65 -4.43
C TYR A 156 19.65 -13.92 -5.32
N SER A 157 20.58 -14.80 -4.92
CA SER A 157 21.67 -15.26 -5.82
C SER A 157 21.16 -15.95 -7.10
N ASN A 158 19.93 -16.45 -7.07
CA ASN A 158 19.21 -17.00 -8.22
C ASN A 158 18.58 -15.92 -9.13
N CYS A 159 18.62 -14.65 -8.74
CA CYS A 159 18.03 -13.52 -9.46
C CYS A 159 19.08 -12.75 -10.26
N VAL A 160 18.64 -12.14 -11.36
CA VAL A 160 19.48 -11.35 -12.26
C VAL A 160 19.88 -10.04 -11.58
N GLY A 161 21.18 -9.71 -11.64
CA GLY A 161 21.70 -8.43 -11.12
C GLY A 161 21.95 -8.41 -9.61
N PHE A 162 21.85 -9.54 -8.93
CA PHE A 162 22.25 -9.69 -7.53
C PHE A 162 23.75 -10.01 -7.35
N ASP A 163 24.45 -10.35 -8.44
CA ASP A 163 25.87 -10.68 -8.40
C ASP A 163 26.68 -9.50 -7.82
N GLY A 164 27.44 -9.74 -6.75
CA GLY A 164 28.23 -8.71 -6.06
C GLY A 164 27.51 -7.91 -4.97
N VAL A 165 26.26 -8.27 -4.63
CA VAL A 165 25.54 -7.74 -3.45
C VAL A 165 26.00 -8.49 -2.20
N ASP A 166 26.92 -7.88 -1.45
CA ASP A 166 27.59 -8.44 -0.27
C ASP A 166 27.47 -7.53 0.98
N THR A 167 26.75 -6.41 0.87
CA THR A 167 26.52 -5.47 1.97
C THR A 167 25.06 -5.03 2.05
N ALA A 168 24.63 -4.59 3.24
CA ALA A 168 23.29 -4.07 3.48
C ALA A 168 22.93 -2.88 2.56
N ASP A 169 23.88 -1.98 2.27
CA ASP A 169 23.68 -0.86 1.35
C ASP A 169 23.45 -1.31 -0.10
N LYS A 170 24.24 -2.27 -0.57
CA LYS A 170 24.06 -2.84 -1.92
C LYS A 170 22.73 -3.57 -2.01
N PHE A 171 22.31 -4.25 -0.95
CA PHE A 171 21.01 -4.91 -0.90
C PHE A 171 19.86 -3.90 -0.96
N ALA A 172 19.94 -2.80 -0.19
CA ALA A 172 18.96 -1.72 -0.27
C ALA A 172 18.86 -1.13 -1.68
N ALA A 173 20.00 -0.87 -2.33
CA ALA A 173 20.04 -0.41 -3.71
C ALA A 173 19.43 -1.42 -4.71
N TYR A 174 19.68 -2.73 -4.49
CA TYR A 174 19.07 -3.79 -5.29
C TYR A 174 17.54 -3.84 -5.12
N ILE A 175 17.05 -3.78 -3.88
CA ILE A 175 15.61 -3.71 -3.58
C ILE A 175 14.96 -2.48 -4.21
N ALA A 176 15.60 -1.31 -4.13
CA ALA A 176 15.13 -0.09 -4.77
C ALA A 176 15.00 -0.26 -6.31
N LYS A 177 15.99 -0.91 -6.94
CA LYS A 177 15.97 -1.21 -8.38
C LYS A 177 14.85 -2.19 -8.78
N CYS A 178 14.53 -3.15 -7.92
CA CYS A 178 13.46 -4.12 -8.16
C CYS A 178 12.06 -3.60 -7.78
N GLN A 179 11.95 -2.44 -7.15
CA GLN A 179 10.67 -1.91 -6.67
C GLN A 179 9.75 -1.55 -7.85
N VAL A 180 8.50 -1.99 -7.76
CA VAL A 180 7.42 -1.56 -8.64
C VAL A 180 6.41 -0.73 -7.87
N LYS A 181 5.63 0.07 -8.59
CA LYS A 181 4.54 0.85 -7.99
C LYS A 181 3.30 -0.04 -7.84
N THR A 182 2.76 -0.15 -6.64
CA THR A 182 1.57 -0.94 -6.30
C THR A 182 0.55 -0.09 -5.55
N THR A 183 -0.71 -0.54 -5.51
CA THR A 183 -1.84 0.24 -4.97
C THR A 183 -2.74 -0.55 -4.01
N MET A 184 -2.25 -1.62 -3.38
CA MET A 184 -3.06 -2.39 -2.42
C MET A 184 -2.38 -2.46 -1.05
N PRO A 185 -2.79 -1.62 -0.08
CA PRO A 185 -2.46 -1.86 1.32
C PRO A 185 -3.11 -3.16 1.81
N PHE A 186 -2.40 -3.99 2.57
CA PHE A 186 -3.02 -5.12 3.29
C PHE A 186 -3.23 -4.83 4.79
N ASN A 187 -2.63 -3.76 5.33
CA ASN A 187 -2.80 -3.33 6.71
C ASN A 187 -3.26 -1.88 6.80
N ASP A 188 -4.33 -1.64 7.55
CA ASP A 188 -4.89 -0.31 7.77
C ASP A 188 -5.56 -0.30 9.15
N TYR A 189 -4.79 0.06 10.17
CA TYR A 189 -5.23 0.05 11.57
C TYR A 189 -5.70 1.45 11.98
N TRP A 190 -7.01 1.65 12.02
CA TRP A 190 -7.60 2.83 12.65
C TRP A 190 -8.53 2.45 13.79
N LEU A 191 -8.51 3.30 14.82
CA LEU A 191 -9.60 3.35 15.75
C LEU A 191 -10.81 4.06 15.09
N PRO A 192 -12.04 3.68 15.46
CA PRO A 192 -13.24 4.35 14.97
C PRO A 192 -13.16 5.87 15.17
N GLY A 193 -13.35 6.64 14.08
CA GLY A 193 -13.34 8.10 14.11
C GLY A 193 -11.98 8.77 13.88
N GLU A 194 -10.87 8.01 13.78
CA GLU A 194 -9.55 8.58 13.49
C GLU A 194 -9.27 8.77 11.99
N ALA A 195 -9.90 7.96 11.13
CA ALA A 195 -9.72 8.03 9.68
C ALA A 195 -10.35 9.31 9.10
N LYS A 196 -9.51 10.31 8.80
CA LYS A 196 -9.94 11.56 8.16
C LYS A 196 -9.79 11.44 6.65
N LEU A 197 -10.88 11.07 5.98
CA LEU A 197 -10.92 11.04 4.51
C LEU A 197 -10.79 12.46 3.94
N HIS A 198 -10.01 12.59 2.86
CA HIS A 198 -9.86 13.85 2.14
C HIS A 198 -11.17 14.20 1.42
N GLN A 199 -11.99 15.04 2.03
CA GLN A 199 -13.26 15.47 1.45
C GLN A 199 -13.05 16.33 0.21
N LEU A 200 -13.71 15.97 -0.89
CA LEU A 200 -13.72 16.81 -2.08
C LEU A 200 -14.61 18.04 -1.84
N PRO A 201 -14.20 19.24 -2.30
CA PRO A 201 -15.04 20.43 -2.21
C PRO A 201 -16.15 20.40 -3.27
N VAL A 202 -17.07 19.45 -3.17
CA VAL A 202 -18.12 19.16 -4.17
C VAL A 202 -18.96 20.39 -4.48
N GLY A 203 -19.28 21.21 -3.47
CA GLY A 203 -20.03 22.46 -3.66
C GLY A 203 -19.29 23.46 -4.56
N ARG A 204 -17.96 23.57 -4.42
CA ARG A 204 -17.12 24.47 -5.23
C ARG A 204 -16.97 23.94 -6.66
N ILE A 205 -16.71 22.64 -6.79
CA ILE A 205 -16.58 21.96 -8.09
C ILE A 205 -17.88 22.07 -8.89
N THR A 206 -19.02 21.80 -8.25
CA THR A 206 -20.34 21.88 -8.87
C THR A 206 -20.63 23.29 -9.37
N LYS A 207 -20.34 24.33 -8.58
CA LYS A 207 -20.51 25.73 -9.01
C LYS A 207 -19.62 26.08 -10.21
N MET A 208 -18.36 25.66 -10.17
CA MET A 208 -17.38 25.92 -11.22
C MET A 208 -17.78 25.30 -12.57
N ILE A 209 -18.44 24.14 -12.57
CA ILE A 209 -18.96 23.50 -13.80
C ILE A 209 -20.30 24.13 -14.23
N LYS A 210 -21.21 24.40 -13.29
CA LYS A 210 -22.57 24.88 -13.59
C LYS A 210 -22.58 26.26 -14.25
N TRP A 211 -21.78 27.21 -13.78
CA TRP A 211 -21.76 28.58 -14.32
C TRP A 211 -21.41 28.66 -15.82
N PRO A 212 -20.29 28.08 -16.30
CA PRO A 212 -19.96 28.09 -17.72
C PRO A 212 -20.96 27.24 -18.54
N LEU A 213 -21.51 26.17 -17.96
CA LEU A 213 -22.55 25.36 -18.61
C LEU A 213 -23.83 26.16 -18.83
N TYR A 214 -24.30 26.93 -17.83
CA TYR A 214 -25.44 27.81 -17.99
C TYR A 214 -25.19 28.92 -19.02
N ALA A 215 -23.99 29.48 -19.06
CA ALA A 215 -23.60 30.44 -20.10
C ALA A 215 -23.62 29.79 -21.49
N ALA A 216 -23.14 28.56 -21.63
CA ALA A 216 -23.19 27.82 -22.88
C ALA A 216 -24.63 27.56 -23.33
N ILE A 217 -25.48 27.03 -22.44
CA ILE A 217 -26.90 26.76 -22.72
C ILE A 217 -27.62 28.05 -23.12
N PHE A 218 -27.41 29.14 -22.38
CA PHE A 218 -28.01 30.43 -22.68
C PHE A 218 -27.53 30.99 -24.03
N GLY A 219 -26.23 30.89 -24.31
CA GLY A 219 -25.65 31.27 -25.61
C GLY A 219 -26.24 30.47 -26.77
N LEU A 220 -26.47 29.16 -26.58
CA LEU A 220 -27.10 28.29 -27.57
C LEU A 220 -28.56 28.66 -27.82
N ILE A 221 -29.35 28.86 -26.76
CA ILE A 221 -30.76 29.28 -26.86
C ILE A 221 -30.87 30.62 -27.58
N ALA A 222 -30.04 31.60 -27.19
CA ALA A 222 -30.01 32.92 -27.83
C ALA A 222 -29.54 32.85 -29.30
N PHE A 223 -28.61 31.96 -29.62
CA PHE A 223 -28.17 31.71 -31.00
C PHE A 223 -29.31 31.12 -31.85
N ILE A 224 -30.00 30.09 -31.35
CA ILE A 224 -31.13 29.46 -32.05
C ILE A 224 -32.28 30.46 -32.24
N ALA A 225 -32.62 31.23 -31.21
CA ALA A 225 -33.65 32.27 -31.28
C ALA A 225 -33.30 33.36 -32.32
N LYS A 226 -32.03 33.79 -32.38
CA LYS A 226 -31.54 34.73 -33.40
C LYS A 226 -31.69 34.15 -34.81
N CYS A 227 -31.31 32.89 -35.02
CA CYS A 227 -31.45 32.23 -36.32
C CYS A 227 -32.93 32.10 -36.74
N LEU A 228 -33.82 31.72 -35.83
CA LEU A 228 -35.26 31.58 -36.10
C LEU A 228 -35.95 32.94 -36.36
N LEU A 229 -35.67 33.95 -35.55
CA LEU A 229 -36.27 35.30 -35.71
C LEU A 229 -35.69 36.06 -36.92
N GLY A 230 -34.41 35.85 -37.24
CA GLY A 230 -33.77 36.35 -38.46
C GLY A 230 -34.33 35.70 -39.72
N TRP A 231 -34.61 34.39 -39.69
CA TRP A 231 -35.31 33.68 -40.77
C TRP A 231 -36.73 34.24 -40.98
N LEU A 232 -37.49 34.49 -39.91
CA LEU A 232 -38.85 35.05 -40.00
C LEU A 232 -38.91 36.54 -40.44
N SER A 233 -37.76 37.21 -40.66
CA SER A 233 -37.69 38.62 -41.12
C SER A 233 -38.34 39.65 -40.18
N ILE A 234 -38.49 39.33 -38.88
CA ILE A 234 -39.28 40.16 -37.93
C ILE A 234 -38.47 41.33 -37.32
N LEU A 235 -37.14 41.41 -37.49
CA LEU A 235 -36.32 42.45 -36.85
C LEU A 235 -35.25 43.09 -37.77
N PRO A 236 -35.61 44.09 -38.59
CA PRO A 236 -34.63 44.93 -39.29
C PRO A 236 -34.07 46.10 -38.45
N LYS A 237 -34.53 46.33 -37.20
CA LYS A 237 -34.26 47.56 -36.44
C LYS A 237 -33.64 47.39 -35.05
N LEU A 238 -33.23 46.18 -34.66
CA LEU A 238 -32.56 45.93 -33.37
C LEU A 238 -31.03 45.78 -33.52
N GLU A 239 -30.42 46.56 -34.42
CA GLU A 239 -28.97 46.61 -34.66
C GLU A 239 -28.18 47.44 -33.62
N GLY A 240 -28.79 47.78 -32.48
CA GLY A 240 -28.11 48.43 -31.37
C GLY A 240 -27.55 47.41 -30.38
N TRP A 241 -26.24 47.47 -30.13
CA TRP A 241 -25.42 46.82 -29.07
C TRP A 241 -25.50 45.28 -28.88
N LEU A 242 -26.66 44.64 -29.07
CA LEU A 242 -26.85 43.19 -29.12
C LEU A 242 -26.25 42.53 -30.38
N SER A 243 -25.89 43.31 -31.41
CA SER A 243 -25.15 42.82 -32.59
C SER A 243 -23.67 42.55 -32.28
N TYR A 244 -23.10 43.18 -31.24
CA TYR A 244 -21.69 43.04 -30.87
C TYR A 244 -21.43 41.78 -30.02
N ILE A 245 -22.45 41.28 -29.32
CA ILE A 245 -22.36 40.03 -28.55
C ILE A 245 -22.91 38.91 -29.42
N CYS A 246 -22.06 38.28 -30.22
CA CYS A 246 -22.43 37.10 -31.00
C CYS A 246 -22.76 35.93 -30.05
N PRO A 247 -24.03 35.50 -29.93
CA PRO A 247 -24.42 34.44 -28.99
C PRO A 247 -23.70 33.11 -29.24
N GLY A 248 -23.27 32.88 -30.49
CA GLY A 248 -22.40 31.76 -30.86
C GLY A 248 -21.05 31.77 -30.16
N TRP A 249 -20.44 32.95 -29.95
CA TRP A 249 -19.19 33.06 -29.16
C TRP A 249 -19.42 32.79 -27.68
N ILE A 250 -20.55 33.23 -27.11
CA ILE A 250 -20.93 32.88 -25.71
C ILE A 250 -21.09 31.36 -25.57
N PHE A 251 -21.75 30.71 -26.54
CA PHE A 251 -21.88 29.26 -26.55
C PHE A 251 -20.51 28.57 -26.62
N ILE A 252 -19.65 28.95 -27.57
CA ILE A 252 -18.33 28.32 -27.76
C ILE A 252 -17.45 28.53 -26.52
N VAL A 253 -17.35 29.76 -26.01
CA VAL A 253 -16.54 30.07 -24.83
C VAL A 253 -17.10 29.35 -23.59
N GLY A 254 -18.42 29.36 -23.39
CA GLY A 254 -19.06 28.63 -22.30
C GLY A 254 -18.81 27.12 -22.38
N LEU A 255 -18.86 26.53 -23.57
CA LEU A 255 -18.58 25.11 -23.79
C LEU A 255 -17.12 24.77 -23.49
N ILE A 256 -16.17 25.57 -24.01
CA ILE A 256 -14.73 25.38 -23.73
C ILE A 256 -14.46 25.48 -22.24
N LEU A 257 -14.98 26.52 -21.56
CA LEU A 257 -14.80 26.69 -20.12
C LEU A 257 -15.42 25.53 -19.32
N THR A 258 -16.55 24.98 -19.78
CA THR A 258 -17.17 23.81 -19.15
C THR A 258 -16.28 22.57 -19.30
N ILE A 259 -15.74 22.32 -20.49
CA ILE A 259 -14.82 21.20 -20.75
C ILE A 259 -13.57 21.33 -19.87
N LEU A 260 -12.96 22.52 -19.82
CA LEU A 260 -11.79 22.78 -18.97
C LEU A 260 -12.12 22.60 -17.48
N ALA A 261 -13.29 23.06 -17.03
CA ALA A 261 -13.75 22.87 -15.65
C ALA A 261 -13.94 21.38 -15.30
N VAL A 262 -14.48 20.58 -16.22
CA VAL A 262 -14.63 19.12 -16.04
C VAL A 262 -13.26 18.44 -15.97
N ILE A 263 -12.34 18.77 -16.88
CA ILE A 263 -10.97 18.23 -16.85
C ILE A 263 -10.26 18.60 -15.55
N TYR A 264 -10.37 19.85 -15.10
CA TYR A 264 -9.80 20.29 -13.84
C TYR A 264 -10.43 19.57 -12.64
N ALA A 265 -11.76 19.43 -12.61
CA ALA A 265 -12.46 18.69 -11.57
C ALA A 265 -12.02 17.23 -11.50
N TYR A 266 -11.85 16.59 -12.66
CA TYR A 266 -11.32 15.22 -12.75
C TYR A 266 -9.89 15.12 -12.20
N LYS A 267 -8.99 16.02 -12.62
CA LYS A 267 -7.61 16.04 -12.10
C LYS A 267 -7.55 16.32 -10.60
N LEU A 268 -8.40 17.23 -10.10
CA LEU A 268 -8.51 17.53 -8.68
C LEU A 268 -9.03 16.31 -7.91
N ALA A 269 -10.03 15.60 -8.44
CA ALA A 269 -10.56 14.38 -7.84
C ALA A 269 -9.48 13.30 -7.73
N LEU A 270 -8.74 13.04 -8.81
CA LEU A 270 -7.61 12.11 -8.80
C LEU A 270 -6.54 12.52 -7.80
N SER A 271 -6.04 13.76 -7.89
CA SER A 271 -4.98 14.26 -7.00
C SER A 271 -5.40 14.25 -5.53
N ASN A 272 -6.67 14.50 -5.23
CA ASN A 272 -7.17 14.43 -3.86
C ASN A 272 -7.32 12.98 -3.37
N GLY A 273 -7.71 12.05 -4.24
CA GLY A 273 -7.77 10.62 -3.92
C GLY A 273 -6.41 9.95 -3.80
N GLU A 274 -5.34 10.55 -4.36
CA GLU A 274 -3.97 10.06 -4.23
C GLU A 274 -3.25 10.55 -2.95
N LYS A 275 -3.87 11.43 -2.17
CA LYS A 275 -3.27 11.90 -0.92
C LYS A 275 -3.28 10.77 0.11
N PRO A 276 -2.17 10.54 0.81
CA PRO A 276 -2.13 9.55 1.87
C PRO A 276 -3.11 9.93 2.98
N MET A 277 -3.77 8.92 3.52
CA MET A 277 -4.60 8.99 4.71
C MET A 277 -3.74 9.24 5.95
N SER A 278 -4.38 9.71 7.02
CA SER A 278 -3.71 9.97 8.30
C SER A 278 -3.18 8.67 8.89
N ALA A 279 -1.93 8.69 9.36
CA ALA A 279 -1.36 7.58 10.10
C ALA A 279 -2.14 7.33 11.39
N GLY A 280 -2.40 6.06 11.69
CA GLY A 280 -3.06 5.65 12.94
C GLY A 280 -2.11 5.87 14.13
N LYS A 281 -2.64 6.38 15.25
CA LYS A 281 -1.82 6.70 16.44
C LYS A 281 -1.08 5.48 16.99
N TYR A 282 -1.72 4.30 16.91
CA TYR A 282 -1.21 3.01 17.38
C TYR A 282 -1.07 2.01 16.22
N GLY A 283 -0.96 2.51 14.99
CA GLY A 283 -0.92 1.68 13.78
C GLY A 283 0.42 0.99 13.54
N ASP A 284 1.49 1.40 14.24
CA ASP A 284 2.81 0.77 14.12
C ASP A 284 2.84 -0.62 14.74
N LEU A 285 3.67 -1.51 14.20
CA LEU A 285 3.71 -2.90 14.65
C LEU A 285 4.06 -3.04 16.14
N PRO A 286 5.03 -2.27 16.71
CA PRO A 286 5.28 -2.30 18.14
C PRO A 286 4.04 -2.01 18.99
N SER A 287 3.23 -1.02 18.61
CA SER A 287 1.95 -0.71 19.28
C SER A 287 0.92 -1.83 19.17
N VAL A 288 0.82 -2.47 17.99
CA VAL A 288 -0.07 -3.64 17.78
C VAL A 288 0.37 -4.82 18.66
N LEU A 289 1.66 -5.15 18.66
CA LEU A 289 2.22 -6.23 19.49
C LEU A 289 2.04 -5.95 20.98
N LYS A 290 2.19 -4.68 21.39
CA LYS A 290 1.94 -4.26 22.77
C LYS A 290 0.49 -4.46 23.16
N SER A 291 -0.43 -4.13 22.26
CA SER A 291 -1.87 -4.29 22.47
C SER A 291 -2.24 -5.77 22.63
N LEU A 292 -1.70 -6.65 21.79
CA LEU A 292 -1.90 -8.11 21.90
C LEU A 292 -1.32 -8.68 23.21
N TYR A 293 -0.15 -8.20 23.62
CA TYR A 293 0.48 -8.55 24.90
C TYR A 293 -0.41 -8.12 26.08
N LEU A 294 -0.88 -6.86 26.07
CA LEU A 294 -1.72 -6.32 27.14
C LEU A 294 -3.07 -7.03 27.19
N GLN A 295 -3.67 -7.35 26.05
CA GLN A 295 -4.94 -8.08 25.98
C GLN A 295 -4.86 -9.44 26.68
N GLN A 296 -3.79 -10.20 26.43
CA GLN A 296 -3.58 -11.51 27.07
C GLN A 296 -3.33 -11.39 28.58
N ASN A 297 -2.45 -10.49 29.02
CA ASN A 297 -2.19 -10.32 30.45
C ASN A 297 -3.37 -9.71 31.20
N PHE A 298 -4.14 -8.82 30.56
CA PHE A 298 -5.31 -8.21 31.17
C PHE A 298 -6.45 -9.22 31.34
N ALA A 299 -6.59 -10.19 30.42
CA ALA A 299 -7.52 -11.30 30.60
C ALA A 299 -7.17 -12.13 31.85
N ASP A 300 -5.89 -12.49 32.03
CA ASP A 300 -5.41 -13.20 33.22
C ASP A 300 -5.62 -12.34 34.49
N PHE A 301 -5.32 -11.03 34.44
CA PHE A 301 -5.61 -10.09 35.54
C PHE A 301 -7.10 -10.03 35.90
N ALA A 302 -7.98 -9.99 34.90
CA ALA A 302 -9.43 -9.90 35.11
C ALA A 302 -9.98 -11.15 35.82
N VAL A 303 -9.42 -12.33 35.53
CA VAL A 303 -9.72 -13.59 36.24
C VAL A 303 -9.24 -13.49 37.68
N ASP A 304 -7.98 -13.10 37.90
CA ASP A 304 -7.40 -12.97 39.25
C ASP A 304 -8.05 -11.86 40.09
N ALA A 305 -8.72 -10.90 39.45
CA ALA A 305 -9.36 -9.77 40.10
C ALA A 305 -10.75 -10.10 40.67
N GLN A 306 -11.37 -11.20 40.24
CA GLN A 306 -12.72 -11.57 40.68
C GLN A 306 -12.78 -11.74 42.21
N GLY A 307 -13.82 -11.17 42.83
CA GLY A 307 -14.05 -11.25 44.28
C GLY A 307 -13.12 -10.38 45.17
N LYS A 308 -12.21 -9.59 44.58
CA LYS A 308 -11.39 -8.63 45.35
C LYS A 308 -12.21 -7.41 45.78
N THR A 309 -11.86 -6.86 46.94
CA THR A 309 -12.38 -5.54 47.38
C THR A 309 -11.79 -4.40 46.55
N ASP A 310 -12.45 -3.25 46.51
CA ASP A 310 -12.00 -2.05 45.76
C ASP A 310 -10.54 -1.67 46.06
N LYS A 311 -10.14 -1.69 47.35
CA LYS A 311 -8.77 -1.37 47.76
C LYS A 311 -7.76 -2.40 47.24
N GLN A 312 -8.12 -3.68 47.26
CA GLN A 312 -7.28 -4.74 46.72
C GLN A 312 -7.19 -4.66 45.19
N LEU A 313 -8.30 -4.34 44.52
CA LEU A 313 -8.36 -4.15 43.07
C LEU A 313 -7.49 -2.98 42.63
N HIS A 314 -7.61 -1.81 43.26
CA HIS A 314 -6.79 -0.64 42.96
C HIS A 314 -5.29 -0.94 43.14
N THR A 315 -4.94 -1.63 44.24
CA THR A 315 -3.54 -2.03 44.50
C THR A 315 -3.04 -3.02 43.45
N ALA A 316 -3.84 -4.02 43.08
CA ALA A 316 -3.49 -5.02 42.08
C ALA A 316 -3.35 -4.37 40.69
N PHE A 317 -4.21 -3.43 40.34
CA PHE A 317 -4.13 -2.69 39.09
C PHE A 317 -2.89 -1.81 39.02
N GLY A 318 -2.51 -1.15 40.12
CA GLY A 318 -1.24 -0.42 40.21
C GLY A 318 -0.03 -1.31 39.93
N LYS A 319 -0.01 -2.54 40.49
CA LYS A 319 1.02 -3.54 40.19
C LYS A 319 1.00 -3.99 38.73
N PHE A 320 -0.20 -4.19 38.16
CA PHE A 320 -0.38 -4.53 36.75
C PHE A 320 0.25 -3.46 35.84
N LEU A 321 -0.06 -2.18 36.07
CA LEU A 321 0.51 -1.08 35.31
C LEU A 321 2.04 -1.00 35.44
N ALA A 322 2.58 -1.19 36.64
CA ALA A 322 4.02 -1.18 36.88
C ALA A 322 4.75 -2.34 36.17
N ASN A 323 4.16 -3.54 36.17
CA ASN A 323 4.76 -4.74 35.57
C ASN A 323 4.68 -4.74 34.05
N HIS A 324 3.51 -4.36 33.50
CA HIS A 324 3.24 -4.49 32.07
C HIS A 324 3.51 -3.21 31.28
N LYS A 325 3.72 -2.07 31.96
CA LYS A 325 4.12 -0.77 31.40
C LYS A 325 3.38 -0.43 30.09
N PRO A 326 2.04 -0.19 30.11
CA PRO A 326 1.24 -0.07 28.88
C PRO A 326 1.74 0.97 27.86
N GLU A 327 2.30 2.08 28.35
CA GLU A 327 2.85 3.16 27.51
C GLU A 327 4.17 2.80 26.81
N GLN A 328 4.87 1.74 27.26
CA GLN A 328 6.13 1.30 26.66
C GLN A 328 5.87 0.21 25.62
N LYS A 329 5.75 0.61 24.35
CA LYS A 329 5.40 -0.28 23.23
C LYS A 329 6.50 -1.29 22.86
N MET A 330 7.76 -0.96 23.10
CA MET A 330 8.90 -1.81 22.72
C MET A 330 9.15 -2.97 23.69
N SER A 331 8.78 -2.82 24.97
CA SER A 331 8.96 -3.85 25.99
C SER A 331 8.21 -3.51 27.28
N PRO A 332 7.68 -4.49 28.05
CA PRO A 332 7.47 -5.87 27.62
C PRO A 332 6.38 -5.93 26.53
N THR A 333 6.61 -6.73 25.49
CA THR A 333 5.69 -6.86 24.35
C THR A 333 5.71 -8.27 23.76
N GLN A 334 4.74 -8.59 22.91
CA GLN A 334 4.68 -9.88 22.22
C GLN A 334 5.75 -9.94 21.13
N HIS A 335 6.47 -11.07 21.04
CA HIS A 335 7.40 -11.30 19.94
C HIS A 335 6.62 -11.42 18.61
N PRO A 336 7.09 -10.83 17.50
CA PRO A 336 6.46 -11.03 16.20
C PRO A 336 6.42 -12.51 15.81
N GLY A 337 5.44 -12.90 14.99
CA GLY A 337 5.33 -14.26 14.47
C GLY A 337 4.91 -15.33 15.49
N VAL A 338 4.45 -14.96 16.68
CA VAL A 338 3.82 -15.89 17.64
C VAL A 338 2.34 -15.51 17.85
N ILE A 339 1.50 -16.48 18.25
CA ILE A 339 0.10 -16.19 18.65
C ILE A 339 -0.02 -15.81 20.11
N SER A 340 0.77 -16.44 20.99
CA SER A 340 0.63 -16.26 22.43
C SER A 340 1.94 -15.93 23.11
N ILE A 341 1.85 -15.06 24.11
CA ILE A 341 2.96 -14.73 25.02
C ILE A 341 3.41 -15.94 25.86
N LYS A 342 2.57 -16.99 25.96
CA LYS A 342 2.87 -18.23 26.67
C LYS A 342 3.74 -19.19 25.83
N ALA A 343 3.91 -18.93 24.53
CA ALA A 343 4.81 -19.71 23.69
C ALA A 343 6.29 -19.50 24.07
N LYS A 344 7.15 -20.48 23.78
CA LYS A 344 8.61 -20.38 23.98
C LYS A 344 9.13 -19.16 23.22
N GLY A 345 9.76 -18.20 23.92
CA GLY A 345 10.24 -16.95 23.32
C GLY A 345 9.14 -15.96 22.91
N GLY A 346 7.89 -16.15 23.34
CA GLY A 346 6.74 -15.33 22.93
C GLY A 346 6.73 -13.90 23.48
N ILE A 347 7.65 -13.55 24.39
CA ILE A 347 7.75 -12.23 25.00
C ILE A 347 9.12 -11.64 24.73
N VAL A 348 9.14 -10.40 24.21
CA VAL A 348 10.33 -9.56 24.23
C VAL A 348 10.41 -8.91 25.61
N LYS A 349 11.43 -9.30 26.39
CA LYS A 349 11.73 -8.71 27.70
C LYS A 349 12.72 -7.56 27.51
N GLU A 350 12.73 -6.59 28.43
CA GLU A 350 13.81 -5.61 28.51
C GLU A 350 15.11 -6.40 28.67
N THR A 351 16.00 -6.31 27.67
CA THR A 351 17.39 -6.71 27.86
C THR A 351 17.95 -5.81 28.95
N GLY A 352 18.17 -6.38 30.13
CA GLY A 352 18.99 -5.72 31.14
C GLY A 352 20.31 -5.34 30.48
N LYS A 353 20.66 -4.06 30.56
CA LYS A 353 22.02 -3.61 30.25
C LYS A 353 23.03 -4.34 31.11
#